data_AF-A0A520TIK2-F1
#
_entry.id   AF-A0A520TIK2-F1
#
_cell.length_a   1.000
_cell.length_b   1.000
_cell.length_c   1.000
_cell.angle_alpha   90.00
_cell.angle_beta   90.00
_cell.angle_gamma   90.00
#
_symmetry.space_group_name_H-M   'P 1'
#
loop_
_entity.id
_entity.type
_entity.pdbx_description
1 polymer ?
#
loop_
_entity_poly.entity_id
_entity_poly.type
_entity_poly.pdbx_seq_one_letter_code
_entity_poly.pdbx_strand_id
1 'polypeptide(L)'
;MRLNQKSIRSRMKTSLIKLCFIVLATFSNIAMADWFLSSETKALIAKAEAGDADAQFRVGVAYDFGKGAPRDGKEAMKWYRMAAENGNAEAQNSFGSGLQAEKRYAEALAWYEKASSRGHALATNNLAYLYDMGLGVKQDRLKGFELYAQAADLGSAEAMWNMANMHGSGQIGEKDMVAACVWSKRARKYAKPGERQLQSHLNRVIPQLEQMLSAEQLDSCNQQLENWSPVASNSKDAQLGSQQDAPQ
;
A
#
# COMPACT_ATOMS: atom_id res chain seq x y z
N MET A 1 -58.81 38.81 -22.49
CA MET A 1 -58.30 37.44 -22.29
C MET A 1 -57.24 37.47 -21.18
N ARG A 2 -57.63 37.27 -19.91
CA ARG A 2 -56.68 37.34 -18.77
C ARG A 2 -56.02 35.98 -18.60
N LEU A 3 -54.75 35.85 -19.00
CA LEU A 3 -53.98 34.62 -18.78
C LEU A 3 -53.79 34.40 -17.28
N ASN A 4 -54.11 33.19 -16.82
CA ASN A 4 -54.05 32.79 -15.42
C ASN A 4 -52.59 32.83 -14.91
N GLN A 5 -52.27 33.81 -14.07
CA GLN A 5 -50.91 34.03 -13.52
C GLN A 5 -50.35 32.82 -12.77
N LYS A 6 -51.20 31.95 -12.18
CA LYS A 6 -50.75 30.69 -11.55
C LYS A 6 -50.21 29.69 -12.58
N SER A 7 -50.85 29.60 -13.75
CA SER A 7 -50.42 28.74 -14.86
C SER A 7 -49.09 29.19 -15.44
N ILE A 8 -48.91 30.51 -15.61
CA ILE A 8 -47.65 31.11 -16.10
C ILE A 8 -46.51 30.85 -15.10
N ARG A 9 -46.72 31.10 -13.80
CA ARG A 9 -45.70 30.84 -12.76
C ARG A 9 -45.32 29.36 -12.65
N SER A 10 -46.30 28.46 -12.79
CA SER A 10 -46.06 27.02 -12.77
C SER A 10 -45.19 26.58 -13.96
N ARG A 11 -45.56 27.01 -15.17
CA ARG A 11 -44.79 26.74 -16.41
C ARG A 11 -43.39 27.34 -16.38
N MET A 12 -43.24 28.55 -15.84
CA MET A 12 -41.92 29.17 -15.65
C MET A 12 -41.07 28.39 -14.66
N LYS A 13 -41.62 27.92 -13.53
CA LYS A 13 -40.89 27.07 -12.59
C LYS A 13 -40.48 25.74 -13.20
N THR A 14 -41.34 25.08 -13.98
CA THR A 14 -41.00 23.83 -14.66
C THR A 14 -39.96 24.05 -15.77
N SER A 15 -40.03 25.16 -16.50
CA SER A 15 -39.00 25.54 -17.48
C SER A 15 -37.67 25.90 -16.84
N LEU A 16 -37.65 26.62 -15.70
CA LEU A 16 -36.42 26.93 -14.98
C LEU A 16 -35.77 25.65 -14.40
N ILE A 17 -36.57 24.72 -13.87
CA ILE A 17 -36.05 23.44 -13.38
C ILE A 17 -35.47 22.61 -14.53
N LYS A 18 -36.18 22.54 -15.68
CA LYS A 18 -35.65 21.86 -16.87
C LYS A 18 -34.40 22.55 -17.43
N LEU A 19 -34.34 23.88 -17.41
CA LEU A 19 -33.17 24.64 -17.84
C LEU A 19 -31.97 24.41 -16.89
N CYS A 20 -32.18 24.36 -15.58
CA CYS A 20 -31.14 23.97 -14.62
C CYS A 20 -30.64 22.54 -14.86
N PHE A 21 -31.53 21.58 -15.13
CA PHE A 21 -31.14 20.20 -15.46
C PHE A 21 -30.36 20.10 -16.78
N ILE A 22 -30.72 20.87 -17.80
CA ILE A 22 -30.04 20.90 -19.10
C ILE A 22 -28.68 21.61 -19.00
N VAL A 23 -28.59 22.69 -18.22
CA VAL A 23 -27.32 23.39 -17.95
C VAL A 23 -26.37 22.48 -17.16
N LEU A 24 -26.86 21.77 -16.13
CA LEU A 24 -26.08 20.75 -15.41
C LEU A 24 -25.65 19.57 -16.30
N ALA A 25 -26.44 19.22 -17.31
CA ALA A 25 -26.11 18.13 -18.26
C ALA A 25 -25.19 18.57 -19.42
N THR A 26 -25.02 19.88 -19.66
CA THR A 26 -24.19 20.44 -20.75
C THR A 26 -22.87 21.02 -20.29
N PHE A 27 -22.71 21.32 -18.99
CA PHE A 27 -21.40 21.35 -18.33
C PHE A 27 -20.90 19.92 -18.17
N SER A 28 -20.53 19.34 -19.31
CA SER A 28 -19.85 18.05 -19.48
C SER A 28 -18.92 17.74 -18.32
N ASN A 29 -19.10 16.56 -17.74
CA ASN A 29 -18.34 15.78 -16.73
C ASN A 29 -17.02 16.32 -16.10
N ILE A 30 -16.29 17.22 -16.72
CA ILE A 30 -15.06 17.85 -16.23
C ILE A 30 -15.35 18.88 -15.12
N ALA A 31 -16.37 19.73 -15.28
CA ALA A 31 -16.67 20.78 -14.30
C ALA A 31 -17.25 20.24 -12.97
N MET A 32 -17.88 19.06 -12.99
CA MET A 32 -18.36 18.41 -11.77
C MET A 32 -17.24 17.72 -11.00
N ALA A 33 -16.23 17.17 -11.68
CA ALA A 33 -15.08 16.54 -11.02
C ALA A 33 -14.28 17.55 -10.18
N ASP A 34 -14.12 18.78 -10.69
CA ASP A 34 -13.42 19.87 -10.00
C ASP A 34 -14.07 20.36 -8.71
N TRP A 35 -15.38 20.17 -8.53
CA TRP A 35 -16.09 20.63 -7.33
C TRP A 35 -15.73 19.81 -6.09
N PHE A 36 -15.45 18.52 -6.27
CA PHE A 36 -15.18 17.60 -5.17
C PHE A 36 -13.69 17.51 -4.78
N LEU A 37 -12.81 18.16 -5.53
CA LEU A 37 -11.37 18.20 -5.22
C LEU A 37 -11.07 19.27 -4.16
N SER A 38 -10.30 18.89 -3.14
CA SER A 38 -9.76 19.85 -2.17
C SER A 38 -8.77 20.81 -2.84
N SER A 39 -8.58 22.00 -2.28
CA SER A 39 -7.59 22.97 -2.79
C SER A 39 -6.18 22.39 -2.82
N GLU A 40 -5.82 21.55 -1.84
CA GLU A 40 -4.55 20.83 -1.82
C GLU A 40 -4.43 19.85 -2.99
N THR A 41 -5.47 19.06 -3.24
CA THR A 41 -5.46 18.09 -4.34
C THR A 41 -5.38 18.78 -5.70
N LYS A 42 -6.04 19.93 -5.87
CA LYS A 42 -5.92 20.75 -7.09
C LYS A 42 -4.48 21.23 -7.31
N ALA A 43 -3.81 21.70 -6.25
CA ALA A 43 -2.42 22.12 -6.33
C ALA A 43 -1.48 20.93 -6.64
N LEU A 44 -1.78 19.74 -6.12
CA LEU A 44 -1.05 18.52 -6.44
C LEU A 44 -1.24 18.10 -7.91
N ILE A 45 -2.47 18.18 -8.44
CA ILE A 45 -2.75 17.86 -9.84
C ILE A 45 -1.94 18.75 -10.78
N ALA A 46 -1.88 20.06 -10.52
CA ALA A 46 -1.08 20.98 -11.35
C ALA A 46 0.42 20.58 -11.40
N LYS A 47 0.99 20.13 -10.28
CA LYS A 47 2.37 19.60 -10.24
C LYS A 47 2.48 18.25 -10.95
N ALA A 48 1.49 17.38 -10.76
CA ALA A 48 1.45 16.05 -11.36
C ALA A 48 1.36 16.11 -12.89
N GLU A 49 0.59 17.06 -13.43
CA GLU A 49 0.49 17.37 -14.86
C GLU A 49 1.78 17.95 -15.43
N ALA A 50 2.57 18.65 -14.60
CA ALA A 50 3.90 19.11 -14.95
C ALA A 50 4.98 18.00 -14.92
N GLY A 51 4.60 16.75 -14.60
CA GLY A 51 5.49 15.59 -14.62
C GLY A 51 6.16 15.24 -13.29
N ASP A 52 5.78 15.90 -12.18
CA ASP A 52 6.30 15.57 -10.86
C ASP A 52 5.78 14.18 -10.42
N ALA A 53 6.68 13.20 -10.32
CA ALA A 53 6.34 11.82 -10.03
C ALA A 53 5.78 11.61 -8.61
N ASP A 54 6.23 12.40 -7.63
CA ASP A 54 5.75 12.32 -6.25
C ASP A 54 4.36 12.94 -6.13
N ALA A 55 4.11 14.04 -6.84
CA ALA A 55 2.77 14.63 -6.96
C ALA A 55 1.81 13.66 -7.66
N GLN A 56 2.22 13.03 -8.76
CA GLN A 56 1.43 11.99 -9.44
C GLN A 56 1.08 10.85 -8.47
N PHE A 57 2.04 10.35 -7.70
CA PHE A 57 1.77 9.33 -6.69
C PHE A 57 0.75 9.82 -5.65
N ARG A 58 0.94 11.02 -5.09
CA ARG A 58 0.03 11.60 -4.08
C ARG A 58 -1.39 11.84 -4.61
N VAL A 59 -1.54 12.22 -5.88
CA VAL A 59 -2.86 12.30 -6.53
C VAL A 59 -3.49 10.91 -6.63
N GLY A 60 -2.71 9.89 -7.01
CA GLY A 60 -3.16 8.50 -6.98
C GLY A 60 -3.68 8.08 -5.60
N VAL A 61 -2.93 8.40 -4.53
CA VAL A 61 -3.34 8.14 -3.14
C VAL A 61 -4.63 8.90 -2.77
N ALA A 62 -4.78 10.15 -3.21
CA ALA A 62 -5.99 10.94 -2.95
C ALA A 62 -7.24 10.25 -3.52
N TYR A 63 -7.17 9.77 -4.77
CA TYR A 63 -8.25 9.01 -5.40
C TYR A 63 -8.45 7.62 -4.79
N ASP A 64 -7.40 6.92 -4.37
CA ASP A 64 -7.52 5.56 -3.82
C ASP A 64 -8.22 5.53 -2.45
N PHE A 65 -7.88 6.50 -1.60
CA PHE A 65 -8.42 6.63 -0.24
C PHE A 65 -9.59 7.60 -0.12
N GLY A 66 -9.90 8.36 -1.18
CA GLY A 66 -10.93 9.40 -1.14
C GLY A 66 -10.55 10.60 -0.25
N LYS A 67 -9.25 10.90 -0.13
CA LYS A 67 -8.74 11.98 0.72
C LYS A 67 -8.44 13.22 -0.12
N GLY A 68 -9.39 14.15 -0.16
CA GLY A 68 -9.29 15.35 -0.98
C GLY A 68 -9.70 15.15 -2.45
N ALA A 69 -10.10 13.93 -2.83
CA ALA A 69 -10.77 13.60 -4.08
C ALA A 69 -11.88 12.57 -3.82
N PRO A 70 -12.89 12.43 -4.70
CA PRO A 70 -13.78 11.28 -4.70
C PRO A 70 -12.99 9.98 -4.84
N ARG A 71 -13.39 8.95 -4.10
CA ARG A 71 -12.71 7.65 -4.20
C ARG A 71 -12.92 7.03 -5.58
N ASP A 72 -11.84 6.79 -6.32
CA ASP A 72 -11.86 6.16 -7.64
C ASP A 72 -10.57 5.35 -7.88
N GLY A 73 -10.67 4.02 -7.78
CA GLY A 73 -9.54 3.12 -7.98
C GLY A 73 -9.01 3.09 -9.42
N LYS A 74 -9.85 3.37 -10.42
CA LYS A 74 -9.39 3.43 -11.83
C LYS A 74 -8.58 4.69 -12.06
N GLU A 75 -9.01 5.80 -11.50
CA GLU A 75 -8.25 7.06 -11.59
C GLU A 75 -6.94 6.96 -10.81
N ALA A 76 -6.97 6.38 -9.60
CA ALA A 76 -5.76 6.09 -8.83
C ALA A 76 -4.75 5.26 -9.63
N MET A 77 -5.20 4.19 -10.30
CA MET A 77 -4.33 3.33 -11.11
C MET A 77 -3.68 4.07 -12.30
N LYS A 78 -4.36 5.05 -12.91
CA LYS A 78 -3.74 5.88 -13.96
C LYS A 78 -2.61 6.73 -13.39
N TRP A 79 -2.84 7.40 -12.26
CA TRP A 79 -1.84 8.23 -11.61
C TRP A 79 -0.65 7.43 -11.08
N TYR A 80 -0.90 6.29 -10.44
CA TYR A 80 0.16 5.37 -10.03
C TYR A 80 1.00 4.90 -11.22
N ARG A 81 0.37 4.58 -12.36
CA ARG A 81 1.11 4.21 -13.57
C ARG A 81 2.03 5.32 -14.04
N MET A 82 1.52 6.55 -14.15
CA MET A 82 2.31 7.72 -14.59
C MET A 82 3.50 7.95 -13.66
N ALA A 83 3.26 7.96 -12.34
CA ALA A 83 4.31 8.11 -11.34
C ALA A 83 5.35 6.98 -11.41
N ALA A 84 4.90 5.74 -11.63
CA ALA A 84 5.75 4.56 -11.73
C ALA A 84 6.65 4.62 -12.99
N GLU A 85 6.09 5.04 -14.13
CA GLU A 85 6.82 5.29 -15.38
C GLU A 85 7.86 6.41 -15.21
N ASN A 86 7.56 7.42 -14.38
CA ASN A 86 8.49 8.48 -13.99
C ASN A 86 9.44 8.11 -12.84
N GLY A 87 9.45 6.84 -12.41
CA GLY A 87 10.45 6.29 -11.49
C GLY A 87 10.13 6.42 -10.00
N ASN A 88 8.93 6.86 -9.60
CA ASN A 88 8.56 6.86 -8.19
C ASN A 88 8.38 5.41 -7.68
N ALA A 89 9.18 4.99 -6.70
CA ALA A 89 9.22 3.60 -6.23
C ALA A 89 7.95 3.16 -5.47
N GLU A 90 7.33 4.08 -4.72
CA GLU A 90 6.05 3.85 -4.03
C GLU A 90 4.93 3.59 -5.06
N ALA A 91 4.90 4.37 -6.14
CA ALA A 91 3.96 4.20 -7.23
C ALA A 91 4.21 2.90 -8.02
N GLN A 92 5.46 2.52 -8.23
CA GLN A 92 5.80 1.21 -8.83
C GLN A 92 5.24 0.06 -7.99
N ASN A 93 5.35 0.14 -6.67
CA ASN A 93 4.75 -0.83 -5.75
C ASN A 93 3.20 -0.81 -5.81
N SER A 94 2.59 0.37 -5.75
CA SER A 94 1.12 0.50 -5.77
C SER A 94 0.51 0.06 -7.10
N PHE A 95 1.15 0.41 -8.22
CA PHE A 95 0.72 -0.05 -9.54
C PHE A 95 0.91 -1.56 -9.70
N GLY A 96 2.04 -2.10 -9.24
CA GLY A 96 2.26 -3.55 -9.16
C GLY A 96 1.19 -4.27 -8.33
N SER A 97 0.81 -3.71 -7.19
CA SER A 97 -0.26 -4.24 -6.32
C SER A 97 -1.61 -4.26 -7.02
N GLY A 98 -1.96 -3.19 -7.74
CA GLY A 98 -3.19 -3.14 -8.54
C GLY A 98 -3.19 -4.20 -9.65
N LEU A 99 -2.08 -4.36 -10.37
CA LEU A 99 -1.92 -5.41 -11.38
C LEU A 99 -2.03 -6.82 -10.78
N GLN A 100 -1.46 -7.05 -9.61
CA GLN A 100 -1.56 -8.31 -8.89
C GLN A 100 -3.02 -8.61 -8.50
N ALA A 101 -3.79 -7.62 -8.04
CA ALA A 101 -5.21 -7.79 -7.75
C ALA A 101 -6.04 -8.17 -9.01
N GLU A 102 -5.62 -7.69 -10.18
CA GLU A 102 -6.16 -8.08 -11.49
C GLU A 102 -5.58 -9.42 -12.02
N LYS A 103 -4.74 -10.11 -11.23
CA LYS A 103 -4.03 -11.36 -11.58
C LYS A 103 -3.06 -11.22 -12.75
N ARG A 104 -2.58 -10.01 -13.03
CA ARG A 104 -1.56 -9.71 -14.05
C ARG A 104 -0.16 -9.84 -13.46
N TYR A 105 0.15 -11.03 -12.94
CA TYR A 105 1.31 -11.25 -12.07
C TYR A 105 2.66 -11.01 -12.74
N ALA A 106 2.83 -11.38 -14.01
CA ALA A 106 4.09 -11.15 -14.73
C ALA A 106 4.39 -9.64 -14.91
N GLU A 107 3.36 -8.82 -15.09
CA GLU A 107 3.51 -7.37 -15.15
C GLU A 107 3.77 -6.78 -13.76
N ALA A 108 3.06 -7.24 -12.73
CA ALA A 108 3.30 -6.85 -11.34
C ALA A 108 4.75 -7.14 -10.92
N LEU A 109 5.27 -8.33 -11.27
CA LEU A 109 6.65 -8.73 -11.02
C LEU A 109 7.65 -7.73 -11.58
N ALA A 110 7.50 -7.32 -12.84
CA ALA A 110 8.39 -6.34 -13.46
C ALA A 110 8.39 -4.97 -12.73
N TRP A 111 7.24 -4.55 -12.19
CA TRP A 111 7.15 -3.32 -11.41
C TRP A 111 7.74 -3.46 -10.00
N TYR A 112 7.52 -4.59 -9.34
CA TYR A 112 8.14 -4.86 -8.05
C TYR A 112 9.67 -4.99 -8.16
N GLU A 113 10.20 -5.59 -9.23
CA GLU A 113 11.65 -5.63 -9.48
C GLU A 113 12.24 -4.22 -9.61
N LYS A 114 11.57 -3.32 -10.35
CA LYS A 114 12.00 -1.92 -10.44
C LYS A 114 12.03 -1.23 -9.08
N ALA A 115 10.97 -1.36 -8.28
CA ALA A 115 10.92 -0.74 -6.95
C ALA A 115 11.92 -1.39 -5.97
N SER A 116 12.06 -2.72 -6.01
CA SER A 116 13.00 -3.49 -5.18
C SER A 116 14.45 -3.11 -5.48
N SER A 117 14.82 -2.90 -6.75
CA SER A 117 16.15 -2.42 -7.14
C SER A 117 16.54 -1.06 -6.55
N ARG A 118 15.54 -0.29 -6.07
CA ARG A 118 15.70 1.00 -5.39
C ARG A 118 15.57 0.89 -3.86
N GLY A 119 15.58 -0.32 -3.30
CA GLY A 119 15.49 -0.56 -1.86
C GLY A 119 14.08 -0.45 -1.28
N HIS A 120 13.02 -0.55 -2.10
CA HIS A 120 11.64 -0.47 -1.60
C HIS A 120 11.24 -1.76 -0.86
N ALA A 121 11.10 -1.69 0.46
CA ALA A 121 10.88 -2.86 1.33
C ALA A 121 9.60 -3.64 0.99
N LEU A 122 8.46 -2.95 0.85
CA LEU A 122 7.17 -3.61 0.55
C LEU A 122 7.14 -4.22 -0.86
N ALA A 123 7.81 -3.59 -1.83
CA ALA A 123 7.88 -4.15 -3.18
C ALA A 123 8.76 -5.41 -3.20
N THR A 124 9.84 -5.40 -2.43
CA THR A 124 10.72 -6.58 -2.28
C THR A 124 9.95 -7.73 -1.61
N ASN A 125 9.12 -7.45 -0.60
CA ASN A 125 8.21 -8.43 0.00
C ASN A 125 7.18 -8.97 -1.02
N ASN A 126 6.57 -8.10 -1.83
CA ASN A 126 5.60 -8.53 -2.84
C ASN A 126 6.27 -9.35 -3.95
N LEU A 127 7.49 -9.00 -4.35
CA LEU A 127 8.29 -9.78 -5.28
C LEU A 127 8.60 -11.17 -4.72
N ALA A 128 9.00 -11.23 -3.45
CA ALA A 128 9.24 -12.49 -2.74
C ALA A 128 8.00 -13.40 -2.78
N TYR A 129 6.82 -12.83 -2.52
CA TYR A 129 5.56 -13.55 -2.59
C TYR A 129 5.27 -14.15 -3.97
N LEU A 130 5.58 -13.42 -5.06
CA LEU A 130 5.39 -13.95 -6.41
C LEU A 130 6.30 -15.15 -6.71
N TYR A 131 7.55 -15.14 -6.24
CA TYR A 131 8.47 -16.27 -6.36
C TYR A 131 8.07 -17.46 -5.48
N ASP A 132 7.71 -17.19 -4.22
CA ASP A 132 7.27 -18.21 -3.26
C ASP A 132 6.03 -18.97 -3.75
N MET A 133 5.07 -18.23 -4.32
CA MET A 133 3.82 -18.81 -4.82
C MET A 133 3.88 -19.25 -6.28
N GLY A 134 4.92 -18.88 -7.05
CA GLY A 134 5.00 -19.15 -8.49
C GLY A 134 3.95 -18.41 -9.31
N LEU A 135 3.65 -17.16 -8.94
CA LEU A 135 2.63 -16.34 -9.60
C LEU A 135 3.28 -15.44 -10.66
N GLY A 136 3.02 -15.73 -11.93
CA GLY A 136 3.63 -14.99 -13.05
C GLY A 136 5.12 -15.31 -13.27
N VAL A 137 5.68 -16.22 -12.48
CA VAL A 137 7.05 -16.74 -12.56
C VAL A 137 7.07 -18.20 -12.12
N LYS A 138 8.08 -18.97 -12.52
CA LYS A 138 8.28 -20.32 -11.98
C LYS A 138 8.46 -20.24 -10.46
N GLN A 139 7.76 -21.10 -9.72
CA GLN A 139 7.89 -21.16 -8.27
C GLN A 139 9.33 -21.44 -7.86
N ASP A 140 9.84 -20.60 -6.97
CA ASP A 140 11.16 -20.69 -6.36
C ASP A 140 11.09 -20.18 -4.92
N ARG A 141 10.86 -21.11 -3.98
CA ARG A 141 10.70 -20.78 -2.56
C ARG A 141 11.99 -20.28 -1.92
N LEU A 142 13.15 -20.76 -2.38
CA LEU A 142 14.44 -20.31 -1.84
C LEU A 142 14.71 -18.87 -2.25
N LYS A 143 14.49 -18.54 -3.53
CA LYS A 143 14.55 -17.15 -4.00
C LYS A 143 13.52 -16.26 -3.31
N GLY A 144 12.30 -16.75 -3.11
CA GLY A 144 11.28 -16.04 -2.33
C GLY A 144 11.76 -15.75 -0.90
N PHE A 145 12.33 -16.74 -0.22
CA PHE A 145 12.88 -16.58 1.12
C PHE A 145 14.05 -15.57 1.18
N GLU A 146 14.98 -15.61 0.23
CA GLU A 146 16.07 -14.62 0.12
C GLU A 146 15.53 -13.20 -0.03
N LEU A 147 14.51 -13.01 -0.86
CA LEU A 147 13.87 -11.71 -1.05
C LEU A 147 13.08 -11.26 0.20
N TYR A 148 12.42 -12.18 0.92
CA TYR A 148 11.82 -11.84 2.21
C TYR A 148 12.90 -11.42 3.23
N ALA A 149 14.04 -12.10 3.28
CA ALA A 149 15.15 -11.70 4.15
C ALA A 149 15.66 -10.30 3.79
N GLN A 150 15.84 -9.99 2.51
CA GLN A 150 16.19 -8.66 2.05
C GLN A 150 15.13 -7.61 2.45
N ALA A 151 13.84 -7.91 2.27
CA ALA A 151 12.76 -7.02 2.69
C ALA A 151 12.73 -6.82 4.21
N ALA A 152 13.04 -7.85 5.00
CA ALA A 152 13.17 -7.76 6.45
C ALA A 152 14.33 -6.86 6.86
N ASP A 153 15.50 -6.94 6.20
CA ASP A 153 16.64 -6.05 6.43
C ASP A 153 16.30 -4.58 6.08
N LEU A 154 15.44 -4.37 5.08
CA LEU A 154 14.86 -3.07 4.74
C LEU A 154 13.73 -2.62 5.70
N GLY A 155 13.39 -3.43 6.71
CA GLY A 155 12.43 -3.11 7.75
C GLY A 155 10.98 -3.52 7.48
N SER A 156 10.72 -4.43 6.53
CA SER A 156 9.38 -4.99 6.31
C SER A 156 9.01 -6.00 7.41
N ALA A 157 8.08 -5.63 8.29
CA ALA A 157 7.54 -6.54 9.29
C ALA A 157 6.69 -7.66 8.67
N GLU A 158 6.01 -7.40 7.55
CA GLU A 158 5.30 -8.43 6.78
C GLU A 158 6.26 -9.51 6.27
N ALA A 159 7.42 -9.11 5.74
CA ALA A 159 8.42 -10.07 5.28
C ALA A 159 8.97 -10.93 6.44
N MET A 160 9.23 -10.32 7.60
CA MET A 160 9.62 -11.06 8.82
C MET A 160 8.55 -12.09 9.20
N TRP A 161 7.27 -11.73 9.13
CA TRP A 161 6.17 -12.66 9.39
C TRP A 161 6.08 -13.77 8.33
N ASN A 162 6.31 -13.46 7.06
CA ASN A 162 6.35 -14.47 6.00
C ASN A 162 7.49 -15.46 6.22
N MET A 163 8.69 -15.00 6.59
CA MET A 163 9.80 -15.87 6.97
C MET A 163 9.44 -16.78 8.16
N ALA A 164 8.77 -16.23 9.18
CA ALA A 164 8.31 -17.02 10.32
C ALA A 164 7.39 -18.18 9.89
N ASN A 165 6.45 -17.91 8.97
CA ASN A 165 5.57 -18.93 8.42
C ASN A 165 6.32 -19.98 7.60
N MET A 166 7.29 -19.57 6.79
CA MET A 166 8.10 -20.50 5.98
C MET A 166 8.91 -21.45 6.87
N HIS A 167 9.50 -20.94 7.96
CA HIS A 167 10.19 -21.76 8.96
C HIS A 167 9.25 -22.72 9.69
N GLY A 168 8.14 -22.22 10.25
CA GLY A 168 7.22 -23.05 11.04
C GLY A 168 6.49 -24.12 10.22
N SER A 169 6.31 -23.88 8.92
CA SER A 169 5.70 -24.85 8.00
C SER A 169 6.70 -25.80 7.35
N GLY A 170 8.00 -25.51 7.39
CA GLY A 170 9.03 -26.32 6.72
C GLY A 170 9.04 -26.15 5.20
N GLN A 171 8.66 -24.96 4.70
CA GLN A 171 8.63 -24.69 3.25
C GLN A 171 10.03 -24.57 2.63
N ILE A 172 11.05 -24.31 3.45
CA ILE A 172 12.45 -24.11 3.06
C ILE A 172 13.40 -25.16 3.66
N GLY A 173 12.86 -26.25 4.20
CA GLY A 173 13.64 -27.29 4.88
C GLY A 173 12.84 -27.97 5.98
N GLU A 174 13.53 -28.45 7.01
CA GLU A 174 12.86 -28.95 8.21
C GLU A 174 12.10 -27.84 8.93
N LYS A 175 11.04 -28.21 9.65
CA LYS A 175 10.26 -27.25 10.44
C LYS A 175 11.12 -26.71 11.57
N ASP A 176 11.22 -25.38 11.64
CA ASP A 176 11.95 -24.68 12.70
C ASP A 176 11.01 -23.74 13.46
N MET A 177 10.51 -24.23 14.59
CA MET A 177 9.58 -23.48 15.43
C MET A 177 10.27 -22.38 16.24
N VAL A 178 11.58 -22.50 16.49
CA VAL A 178 12.37 -21.46 17.17
C VAL A 178 12.58 -20.28 16.23
N ALA A 179 13.02 -20.52 15.00
CA ALA A 179 13.13 -19.48 13.98
C ALA A 179 11.78 -18.82 13.69
N ALA A 180 10.69 -19.60 13.63
CA ALA A 180 9.34 -19.05 13.50
C ALA A 180 9.00 -18.08 14.64
N CYS A 181 9.33 -18.44 15.89
CA CYS A 181 9.13 -17.58 17.05
C CYS A 181 9.97 -16.30 16.97
N VAL A 182 11.26 -16.42 16.66
CA VAL A 182 12.19 -15.29 16.53
C VAL A 182 11.68 -14.29 15.50
N TRP A 183 11.36 -14.74 14.29
CA TRP A 183 10.92 -13.88 13.21
C TRP A 183 9.53 -13.28 13.45
N SER A 184 8.61 -14.01 14.11
CA SER A 184 7.31 -13.46 14.52
C SER A 184 7.46 -12.32 15.54
N LYS A 185 8.35 -12.49 16.53
CA LYS A 185 8.61 -11.45 17.54
C LYS A 185 9.32 -10.24 16.94
N ARG A 186 10.24 -10.45 15.98
CA ARG A 186 10.85 -9.36 15.19
C ARG A 186 9.79 -8.61 14.38
N ALA A 187 8.91 -9.32 13.67
CA ALA A 187 7.79 -8.71 12.94
C ALA A 187 6.97 -7.80 13.87
N ARG A 188 6.60 -8.28 15.06
CA ARG A 188 5.83 -7.47 16.02
C ARG A 188 6.60 -6.25 16.52
N LYS A 189 7.91 -6.39 16.78
CA LYS A 189 8.78 -5.31 17.25
C LYS A 189 8.94 -4.20 16.22
N TYR A 190 9.05 -4.56 14.94
CA TYR A 190 9.32 -3.61 13.85
C TYR A 190 8.07 -3.20 13.04
N ALA A 191 6.89 -3.73 13.36
CA ALA A 191 5.64 -3.35 12.71
C ALA A 191 5.32 -1.87 12.90
N LYS A 192 5.07 -1.16 11.79
CA LYS A 192 4.78 0.29 11.80
C LYS A 192 3.38 0.56 12.37
N PRO A 193 3.12 1.74 12.96
CA PRO A 193 1.79 2.09 13.50
C PRO A 193 0.63 1.94 12.51
N GLY A 194 0.89 2.10 11.21
CA GLY A 194 -0.11 1.91 10.15
C GLY A 194 -0.52 0.45 9.92
N GLU A 195 0.29 -0.52 10.32
CA GLU A 195 0.11 -1.96 10.05
C GLU A 195 -0.78 -2.63 11.12
N ARG A 196 -1.91 -1.99 11.45
CA ARG A 196 -2.80 -2.42 12.56
C ARG A 196 -3.31 -3.85 12.43
N GLN A 197 -3.56 -4.31 11.20
CA GLN A 197 -4.01 -5.69 10.95
C GLN A 197 -2.91 -6.70 11.26
N LEU A 198 -1.67 -6.45 10.80
CA LEU A 198 -0.51 -7.28 11.11
C LEU A 198 -0.25 -7.30 12.62
N GLN A 199 -0.25 -6.14 13.29
CA GLN A 199 -0.05 -6.05 14.73
C GLN A 199 -1.11 -6.86 15.50
N SER A 200 -2.39 -6.69 15.14
CA SER A 200 -3.50 -7.46 15.75
C SER A 200 -3.32 -8.97 15.54
N HIS A 201 -2.93 -9.37 14.32
CA HIS A 201 -2.66 -10.76 14.00
C HIS A 201 -1.52 -11.34 14.85
N LEU A 202 -0.38 -10.65 14.90
CA LEU A 202 0.82 -11.07 15.64
C LEU A 202 0.55 -11.14 17.16
N ASN A 203 -0.22 -10.21 17.71
CA ASN A 203 -0.61 -10.24 19.13
C ASN A 203 -1.45 -11.47 19.50
N ARG A 204 -2.18 -12.04 18.54
CA ARG A 204 -2.94 -13.28 18.73
C ARG A 204 -2.10 -14.52 18.50
N VAL A 205 -1.24 -14.54 17.48
CA VAL A 205 -0.53 -15.75 17.07
C VAL A 205 0.73 -16.01 17.89
N ILE A 206 1.49 -14.97 18.27
CA ILE A 206 2.75 -15.15 19.01
C ILE A 206 2.54 -15.90 20.34
N PRO A 207 1.54 -15.58 21.18
CA PRO A 207 1.32 -16.34 22.41
C PRO A 207 0.97 -17.82 22.17
N GLN A 208 0.27 -18.13 21.08
CA GLN A 208 -0.07 -19.51 20.72
C GLN A 208 1.17 -20.27 20.26
N LEU A 209 2.03 -19.61 19.47
CA LEU A 209 3.31 -20.15 19.05
C LEU A 209 4.23 -20.42 20.25
N GLU A 210 4.31 -19.48 21.19
CA GLU A 210 5.10 -19.64 22.42
C GLU A 210 4.62 -20.83 23.28
N GLN A 211 3.31 -21.10 23.32
CA GLN A 211 2.74 -22.27 24.03
C GLN A 211 3.09 -23.62 23.38
N MET A 212 3.47 -23.63 22.10
CA MET A 212 3.87 -24.85 21.39
C MET A 212 5.34 -25.20 21.60
N LEU A 213 6.14 -24.29 22.17
CA LEU A 213 7.57 -24.47 22.38
C LEU A 213 7.86 -25.13 23.74
N SER A 214 8.93 -25.92 23.80
CA SER A 214 9.53 -26.29 25.08
C SER A 214 10.12 -25.05 25.78
N ALA A 215 10.37 -25.15 27.09
CA ALA A 215 11.01 -24.06 27.84
C ALA A 215 12.38 -23.68 27.25
N GLU A 216 13.17 -24.67 26.82
CA GLU A 216 14.48 -24.45 26.18
C GLU A 216 14.34 -23.76 24.81
N GLN A 217 13.35 -24.16 24.00
CA GLN A 217 13.07 -23.54 22.71
C GLN A 217 12.60 -22.08 22.86
N LEU A 218 11.77 -21.81 23.87
CA LEU A 218 11.28 -20.46 24.16
C LEU A 218 12.43 -19.56 24.66
N ASP A 219 13.32 -20.09 25.50
CA ASP A 219 14.52 -19.37 25.94
C ASP A 219 15.43 -19.01 24.77
N SER A 220 15.71 -19.98 23.89
CA SER A 220 16.46 -19.76 22.64
C SER A 220 15.81 -18.70 21.74
N CYS A 221 14.48 -18.73 21.58
CA CYS A 221 13.75 -17.71 20.82
C CYS A 221 13.95 -16.30 21.41
N ASN A 222 13.85 -16.17 22.73
CA ASN A 222 14.01 -14.89 23.41
C ASN A 222 15.44 -14.35 23.29
N GLN A 223 16.45 -15.22 23.44
CA GLN A 223 17.85 -14.85 23.30
C GLN A 223 18.20 -14.37 21.88
N GLN A 224 17.70 -15.05 20.84
CA GLN A 224 17.97 -14.70 19.45
C GLN A 224 17.24 -13.44 18.97
N LEU A 225 16.14 -13.05 19.63
CA LEU A 225 15.40 -11.82 19.31
C LEU A 225 16.26 -10.56 19.50
N GLU A 226 17.14 -10.55 20.50
CA GLU A 226 17.92 -9.37 20.89
C GLU A 226 19.12 -9.10 19.99
N ASN A 227 19.63 -10.13 19.31
CA ASN A 227 20.91 -10.09 18.58
C ASN A 227 20.80 -9.62 17.12
N TRP A 228 19.67 -9.03 16.73
CA TRP A 228 19.44 -8.60 15.34
C TRP A 228 18.62 -7.31 15.26
N SER A 229 18.98 -6.48 14.29
CA SER A 229 18.21 -5.29 13.90
C SER A 229 18.24 -5.13 12.38
N PRO A 230 17.16 -4.61 11.76
CA PRO A 230 17.15 -4.36 10.33
C PRO A 230 18.15 -3.26 9.98
N VAL A 231 18.79 -3.36 8.82
CA VAL A 231 19.74 -2.35 8.32
C VAL A 231 19.10 -0.96 8.28
N ALA A 232 17.81 -0.88 7.90
CA ALA A 232 17.05 0.36 7.89
C ALA A 232 16.97 1.07 9.26
N SER A 233 17.06 0.33 10.38
CA SER A 233 17.06 0.93 11.73
C SER A 233 18.39 1.55 12.15
N ASN A 234 19.48 1.27 11.41
CA ASN A 234 20.82 1.76 11.70
C ASN A 234 21.21 2.98 10.83
N SER A 235 20.34 3.44 9.91
CA SER A 235 20.60 4.62 9.09
C SER A 235 20.27 5.91 9.85
N LYS A 236 21.08 6.97 9.65
CA LYS A 236 20.91 8.28 10.33
C LYS A 236 19.54 8.91 10.08
N ASP A 237 18.88 8.59 8.97
CA ASP A 237 17.57 9.13 8.59
C ASP A 237 16.43 8.57 9.46
N ALA A 238 16.54 7.33 9.95
CA ALA A 238 15.58 6.73 10.88
C ALA A 238 15.59 7.41 12.25
N GLN A 239 16.71 8.04 12.65
CA GLN A 239 16.82 8.80 13.90
C GLN A 239 16.25 10.22 13.79
N LEU A 240 16.18 10.79 12.57
CA LEU A 240 15.69 12.15 12.32
C LEU A 240 14.17 12.20 12.05
N GLY A 241 13.58 11.12 11.52
CA GLY A 241 12.15 11.03 11.21
C GLY A 241 11.20 11.00 12.41
N SER A 242 11.70 10.84 13.65
CA SER A 242 10.89 10.89 14.87
C SER A 242 10.62 12.31 15.39
N GLN A 243 11.20 13.35 14.76
CA GLN A 243 11.07 14.74 15.20
C GLN A 243 10.26 15.65 14.28
N GLN A 244 9.79 15.20 13.10
CA GLN A 244 9.17 16.09 12.11
C GLN A 244 7.65 16.00 11.95
N ASP A 245 6.96 15.06 12.62
CA ASP A 245 5.50 14.90 12.52
C ASP A 245 4.74 15.37 13.77
N ALA A 246 5.12 16.52 14.34
CA ALA A 246 4.26 17.25 15.27
C ALA A 246 3.66 18.47 14.54
N PRO A 247 2.37 18.47 14.19
CA PRO A 247 1.73 19.65 13.62
C PRO A 247 1.72 20.77 14.68
N GLN A 248 2.30 21.93 14.33
CA GLN A 248 1.98 23.20 14.97
C GLN A 248 0.68 23.77 14.40
#